data_AF-A0A816GJ45-F1
#
_entry.id   AF-A0A816GJ45-F1
#
_cell.length_a   1.000
_cell.length_b   1.000
_cell.length_c   1.000
_cell.angle_alpha   90.00
_cell.angle_beta   90.00
_cell.angle_gamma   90.00
#
_symmetry.space_group_name_H-M   'P 1'
#
loop_
_entity.id
_entity.type
_entity.pdbx_description
1 polymer ?
#
loop_
_entity_poly.entity_id
_entity_poly.type
_entity_poly.pdbx_seq_one_letter_code
_entity_poly.pdbx_strand_id
1 'polypeptide(L)'
;MSDKFVPYHLRDINNHPAHLDNNQKSNWIRAAKKAKKNFQYQQQYPAFDIATSLYEIIYVNKYTTTETMQKLINHVRNCNEFTFYTEGEKSTKQLALIQIQTIPQQLPFFVILVELAHLPPINSLIHLQIKQLFELFFTFRNNIYSWGPLRKEIYPAIVYQWFEEPIKTSVVNLQLKFADCLSNRRNVIVNDINSDGQMNLLSKYTCHKPSPYRPNEPWTLQQALIYTIGMLIDKSIT
;
A
#
# COMPACT_ATOMS: atom_id res chain seq x y z
N MET A 1 -13.99 8.72 37.05
CA MET A 1 -14.70 9.19 35.83
C MET A 1 -13.93 8.67 34.64
N SER A 2 -14.51 7.73 33.87
CA SER A 2 -13.87 7.18 32.68
C SER A 2 -13.93 8.21 31.55
N ASP A 3 -12.77 8.75 31.16
CA ASP A 3 -12.67 9.59 29.97
C ASP A 3 -13.16 8.81 28.76
N LYS A 4 -14.31 9.22 28.22
CA LYS A 4 -14.98 8.55 27.12
C LYS A 4 -14.10 8.68 25.87
N PHE A 5 -13.61 7.55 25.38
CA PHE A 5 -13.00 7.44 24.07
C PHE A 5 -13.98 7.99 23.02
N VAL A 6 -13.68 9.15 22.42
CA VAL A 6 -14.50 9.67 21.31
C VAL A 6 -14.18 8.84 20.07
N PRO A 7 -15.17 8.13 19.49
CA PRO A 7 -14.99 7.37 18.27
C PRO A 7 -14.38 8.22 17.16
N TYR A 8 -13.53 7.61 16.32
CA TYR A 8 -12.79 8.32 15.28
C TYR A 8 -13.71 9.08 14.30
N HIS A 9 -14.89 8.55 14.00
CA HIS A 9 -15.90 9.17 13.13
C HIS A 9 -16.64 10.35 13.78
N LEU A 10 -16.54 10.52 15.10
CA LEU A 10 -17.12 11.65 15.84
C LEU A 10 -16.08 12.74 16.17
N ARG A 11 -14.84 12.62 15.69
CA ARG A 11 -13.81 13.64 15.92
C ARG A 11 -14.02 14.85 15.01
N ASP A 12 -14.17 16.01 15.62
CA ASP A 12 -14.23 17.32 15.00
C ASP A 12 -12.96 18.13 15.38
N ILE A 13 -12.61 19.11 14.57
CA ILE A 13 -11.53 20.07 14.89
C ILE A 13 -11.82 20.85 16.19
N ASN A 14 -13.08 20.96 16.59
CA ASN A 14 -13.55 21.75 17.73
C ASN A 14 -13.88 20.94 18.99
N ASN A 15 -13.79 19.60 18.96
CA ASN A 15 -14.26 18.74 20.06
C ASN A 15 -13.16 17.90 20.74
N HIS A 16 -11.92 18.40 20.74
CA HIS A 16 -10.82 17.71 21.41
C HIS A 16 -10.98 17.72 22.95
N PRO A 17 -10.59 16.64 23.67
CA PRO A 17 -10.59 16.64 25.12
C PRO A 17 -9.73 17.77 25.70
N ALA A 18 -10.20 18.40 26.78
CA ALA A 18 -9.54 19.55 27.39
C ALA A 18 -8.14 19.21 27.96
N HIS A 19 -7.96 17.96 28.40
CA HIS A 19 -6.72 17.45 29.00
C HIS A 19 -5.60 17.18 27.99
N LEU A 20 -5.85 17.29 26.68
CA LEU A 20 -4.81 17.05 25.68
C LEU A 20 -3.75 18.15 25.71
N ASP A 21 -2.48 17.74 25.63
CA ASP A 21 -1.37 18.66 25.39
C ASP A 21 -1.41 19.24 23.95
N ASN A 22 -0.53 20.21 23.65
CA ASN A 22 -0.52 20.88 22.35
C ASN A 22 -0.20 19.94 21.17
N ASN A 23 0.65 18.92 21.38
CA ASN A 23 0.99 17.95 20.36
C ASN A 23 -0.19 16.99 20.10
N GLN A 24 -0.84 16.54 21.18
CA GLN A 24 -2.03 15.70 21.15
C GLN A 24 -3.20 16.43 20.48
N LYS A 25 -3.42 17.72 20.80
CA LYS A 25 -4.41 18.57 20.13
C LYS A 25 -4.12 18.73 18.64
N SER A 26 -2.86 18.96 18.28
CA SER A 26 -2.45 19.06 16.87
C SER A 26 -2.70 17.75 16.11
N ASN A 27 -2.40 16.61 16.72
CA ASN A 27 -2.70 15.29 16.16
C ASN A 27 -4.20 15.04 16.04
N TRP A 28 -4.99 15.47 17.04
CA TRP A 28 -6.45 15.41 17.00
C TRP A 28 -7.02 16.18 15.81
N ILE A 29 -6.65 17.44 15.66
CA ILE A 29 -7.10 18.31 14.57
C ILE A 29 -6.73 17.70 13.21
N ARG A 30 -5.50 17.17 13.09
CA ARG A 30 -5.05 16.49 11.87
C ARG A 30 -5.91 15.25 11.55
N ALA A 31 -6.19 14.43 12.56
CA ALA A 31 -7.05 13.26 12.41
C ALA A 31 -8.49 13.63 12.03
N ALA A 32 -9.07 14.64 12.68
CA ALA A 32 -10.40 15.16 12.37
C ALA A 32 -10.49 15.69 10.93
N LYS A 33 -9.50 16.47 10.47
CA LYS A 33 -9.41 16.93 9.07
C LYS A 33 -9.34 15.76 8.09
N LYS A 34 -8.56 14.72 8.41
CA LYS A 34 -8.47 13.51 7.58
C LYS A 34 -9.79 12.75 7.54
N ALA A 35 -10.47 12.59 8.68
CA ALA A 35 -11.77 11.93 8.78
C ALA A 35 -12.83 12.67 7.95
N LYS A 36 -12.94 14.00 8.11
CA LYS A 36 -13.85 14.84 7.32
C LYS A 36 -13.60 14.72 5.82
N LYS A 37 -12.33 14.75 5.40
CA LYS A 37 -11.95 14.58 3.99
C LYS A 37 -12.31 13.18 3.47
N ASN A 38 -12.10 12.14 4.27
CA ASN A 38 -12.49 10.78 3.89
C ASN A 38 -14.00 10.64 3.73
N PHE A 39 -14.78 11.22 4.66
CA PHE A 39 -16.23 11.26 4.57
C PHE A 39 -16.70 11.98 3.29
N GLN A 40 -16.08 13.11 2.94
CA GLN A 40 -16.36 13.79 1.67
C GLN A 40 -16.08 12.90 0.46
N TYR A 41 -14.98 12.13 0.49
CA TYR A 41 -14.69 11.17 -0.59
C TYR A 41 -15.73 10.05 -0.68
N GLN A 42 -16.20 9.52 0.44
CA GLN A 42 -17.26 8.49 0.46
C GLN A 42 -18.56 8.97 -0.20
N GLN A 43 -18.86 10.27 -0.11
CA GLN A 43 -20.03 10.84 -0.77
C GLN A 43 -19.84 11.10 -2.28
N GLN A 44 -18.59 11.15 -2.75
CA GLN A 44 -18.26 11.57 -4.12
C GLN A 44 -17.80 10.45 -5.03
N TYR A 45 -17.22 9.39 -4.46
CA TYR A 45 -16.56 8.33 -5.22
C TYR A 45 -17.06 6.97 -4.77
N PRO A 46 -17.37 6.05 -5.70
CA PRO A 46 -17.69 4.68 -5.34
C PRO A 46 -16.48 4.00 -4.66
N ALA A 47 -16.79 3.05 -3.80
CA ALA A 47 -15.77 2.18 -3.21
C ALA A 47 -15.04 1.40 -4.31
N PHE A 48 -13.73 1.30 -4.14
CA PHE A 48 -12.89 0.38 -4.89
C PHE A 48 -13.12 -1.02 -4.34
N ASP A 49 -13.61 -1.91 -5.19
CA ASP A 49 -13.91 -3.30 -4.85
C ASP A 49 -13.26 -4.23 -5.88
N ILE A 50 -12.78 -5.39 -5.42
CA ILE A 50 -12.19 -6.43 -6.25
C ILE A 50 -12.99 -7.71 -6.02
N ALA A 51 -13.42 -8.35 -7.10
CA ALA A 51 -14.13 -9.62 -7.01
C ALA A 51 -13.33 -10.66 -6.20
N THR A 52 -13.93 -11.14 -5.11
CA THR A 52 -13.32 -12.11 -4.19
C THR A 52 -13.02 -13.46 -4.85
N SER A 53 -13.65 -13.77 -5.98
CA SER A 53 -13.35 -14.95 -6.79
C SER A 53 -11.96 -14.92 -7.46
N LEU A 54 -11.31 -13.76 -7.51
CA LEU A 54 -10.01 -13.61 -8.15
C LEU A 54 -8.83 -13.87 -7.20
N TYR A 55 -9.08 -13.90 -5.89
CA TYR A 55 -8.01 -14.01 -4.91
C TYR A 55 -8.38 -14.84 -3.68
N GLU A 56 -7.36 -15.42 -3.06
CA GLU A 56 -7.47 -16.14 -1.78
C GLU A 56 -6.71 -15.37 -0.70
N ILE A 57 -7.34 -15.13 0.44
CA ILE A 57 -6.69 -14.53 1.62
C ILE A 57 -6.10 -15.64 2.48
N ILE A 58 -4.81 -15.55 2.78
CA ILE A 58 -4.09 -16.53 3.60
C ILE A 58 -3.41 -15.82 4.77
N TYR A 59 -3.78 -16.22 5.99
CA TYR A 59 -3.19 -15.69 7.21
C TYR A 59 -1.96 -16.52 7.62
N VAL A 60 -0.84 -15.83 7.83
CA VAL A 60 0.42 -16.40 8.31
C VAL A 60 0.64 -15.93 9.75
N ASN A 61 0.43 -16.86 10.69
CA ASN A 61 0.55 -16.67 12.13
C ASN A 61 0.88 -18.02 12.83
N LYS A 62 0.79 -18.07 14.16
CA LYS A 62 1.15 -19.23 14.99
C LYS A 62 0.26 -20.45 14.78
N TYR A 63 -0.89 -20.29 14.13
CA TYR A 63 -1.82 -21.37 13.81
C TYR A 63 -1.68 -21.86 12.36
N THR A 64 -0.79 -21.23 11.56
CA THR A 64 -0.56 -21.66 10.18
C THR A 64 0.04 -23.06 10.14
N THR A 65 -0.53 -23.91 9.29
CA THR A 65 -0.11 -25.31 9.16
C THR A 65 1.05 -25.46 8.18
N THR A 66 1.76 -26.57 8.29
CA THR A 66 2.81 -26.94 7.32
C THR A 66 2.26 -27.09 5.89
N GLU A 67 1.02 -27.58 5.75
CA GLU A 67 0.34 -27.70 4.45
C GLU A 67 0.09 -26.33 3.82
N THR A 68 -0.44 -25.37 4.60
CA THR A 68 -0.64 -23.99 4.14
C THR A 68 0.68 -23.35 3.74
N MET A 69 1.76 -23.54 4.53
CA MET A 69 3.08 -23.02 4.17
C MET A 69 3.64 -23.66 2.90
N GLN A 70 3.47 -24.96 2.70
CA GLN A 70 3.89 -25.64 1.47
C GLN A 70 3.11 -25.14 0.25
N LYS A 71 1.80 -24.93 0.38
CA LYS A 71 0.96 -24.31 -0.66
C LYS A 71 1.51 -22.94 -1.05
N LEU A 72 1.79 -22.07 -0.07
CA LEU A 72 2.36 -20.75 -0.30
C LEU A 72 3.73 -20.81 -0.99
N ILE A 73 4.64 -21.64 -0.49
CA ILE A 73 5.99 -21.79 -1.05
C ILE A 73 5.93 -22.27 -2.51
N ASN A 74 5.09 -23.26 -2.80
CA ASN A 74 4.93 -23.78 -4.16
C ASN A 74 4.33 -22.74 -5.11
N HIS A 75 3.37 -21.94 -4.64
CA HIS A 75 2.80 -20.85 -5.41
C HIS A 75 3.83 -19.75 -5.72
N VAL A 76 4.56 -19.30 -4.69
CA VAL A 76 5.55 -18.21 -4.83
C VAL A 76 6.72 -18.61 -5.73
N ARG A 77 7.12 -19.88 -5.78
CA ARG A 77 8.16 -20.36 -6.72
C ARG A 77 7.82 -20.10 -8.19
N ASN A 78 6.54 -20.05 -8.54
CA ASN A 78 6.06 -19.84 -9.90
C ASN A 78 5.58 -18.39 -10.13
N CYS A 79 5.88 -17.48 -9.21
CA CYS A 79 5.50 -16.08 -9.27
C CYS A 79 6.75 -15.20 -9.11
N ASN A 80 6.81 -14.10 -9.87
CA ASN A 80 7.95 -13.19 -9.87
C ASN A 80 7.55 -11.73 -9.62
N GLU A 81 6.26 -11.45 -9.44
CA GLU A 81 5.73 -10.11 -9.22
C GLU A 81 4.88 -10.07 -7.95
N PHE A 82 5.18 -9.11 -7.08
CA PHE A 82 4.53 -9.01 -5.77
C PHE A 82 4.22 -7.57 -5.42
N THR A 83 3.09 -7.30 -4.78
CA THR A 83 2.89 -6.04 -4.07
C THR A 83 3.07 -6.23 -2.58
N PHE A 84 3.73 -5.28 -1.94
CA PHE A 84 3.92 -5.26 -0.50
C PHE A 84 3.25 -4.01 0.08
N TYR A 85 2.50 -4.23 1.16
CA TYR A 85 1.92 -3.18 1.98
C TYR A 85 2.21 -3.51 3.45
N THR A 86 2.51 -2.50 4.24
CA THR A 86 2.75 -2.67 5.67
C THR A 86 1.75 -1.86 6.48
N GLU A 87 1.38 -2.40 7.65
CA GLU A 87 0.62 -1.66 8.64
C GLU A 87 1.34 -1.69 9.99
N GLY A 88 1.46 -0.51 10.60
CA GLY A 88 2.00 -0.35 11.94
C GLY A 88 0.90 -0.22 12.98
N GLU A 89 1.16 -0.71 14.19
CA GLU A 89 0.26 -0.55 15.32
C GLU A 89 0.05 0.93 15.65
N LYS A 90 -1.20 1.33 15.91
CA LYS A 90 -1.55 2.75 16.09
C LYS A 90 -0.85 3.39 17.28
N SER A 91 -0.70 2.65 18.37
CA SER A 91 -0.11 3.04 19.66
C SER A 91 1.41 3.10 19.59
N THR A 92 2.07 2.01 19.19
CA THR A 92 3.53 1.86 19.28
C THR A 92 4.27 2.26 18.00
N LYS A 93 3.53 2.38 16.88
CA LYS A 93 4.10 2.53 15.52
C LYS A 93 5.00 1.37 15.09
N GLN A 94 5.01 0.28 15.84
CA GLN A 94 5.74 -0.93 15.44
C GLN A 94 5.05 -1.60 14.27
N LEU A 95 5.82 -2.22 13.39
CA LEU A 95 5.28 -3.02 12.29
C LEU A 95 4.43 -4.15 12.87
N ALA A 96 3.16 -4.21 12.47
CA ALA A 96 2.18 -5.15 13.02
C ALA A 96 1.74 -6.18 11.96
N LEU A 97 1.64 -5.75 10.71
CA LEU A 97 1.17 -6.57 9.60
C LEU A 97 2.01 -6.30 8.36
N ILE A 98 2.38 -7.36 7.64
CA ILE A 98 2.85 -7.28 6.26
C ILE A 98 1.80 -7.97 5.39
N GLN A 99 1.23 -7.23 4.45
CA GLN A 99 0.38 -7.77 3.40
C GLN A 99 1.18 -7.93 2.12
N ILE A 100 1.13 -9.12 1.54
CA ILE A 100 1.83 -9.46 0.31
C ILE A 100 0.79 -9.97 -0.68
N GLN A 101 0.64 -9.31 -1.83
CA GLN A 101 -0.18 -9.83 -2.91
C GLN A 101 0.74 -10.42 -3.98
N THR A 102 0.49 -11.67 -4.37
CA THR A 102 1.16 -12.29 -5.52
C THR A 102 0.51 -11.85 -6.81
N ILE A 103 1.27 -11.65 -7.88
CA ILE A 103 0.78 -11.36 -9.23
C ILE A 103 1.27 -12.48 -10.16
N PRO A 104 0.62 -13.65 -10.18
CA PRO A 104 1.01 -14.75 -11.06
C PRO A 104 0.48 -14.52 -12.48
N GLN A 105 1.08 -15.22 -13.44
CA GLN A 105 0.57 -15.24 -14.83
C GLN A 105 -0.78 -15.95 -14.95
N GLN A 106 -1.07 -16.87 -14.03
CA GLN A 106 -2.31 -17.65 -13.98
C GLN A 106 -2.91 -17.56 -12.58
N LEU A 107 -4.22 -17.33 -12.52
CA LEU A 107 -4.99 -17.22 -11.28
C LEU A 107 -4.95 -18.52 -10.46
N PRO A 108 -5.15 -18.43 -9.12
CA PRO A 108 -5.59 -17.25 -8.36
C PRO A 108 -4.46 -16.33 -7.87
N PHE A 109 -4.80 -15.09 -7.52
CA PHE A 109 -3.94 -14.24 -6.70
C PHE A 109 -3.98 -14.70 -5.23
N PHE A 110 -2.86 -14.69 -4.52
CA PHE A 110 -2.87 -14.82 -3.06
C PHE A 110 -2.63 -13.45 -2.41
N VAL A 111 -3.46 -13.15 -1.40
CA VAL A 111 -3.25 -12.05 -0.45
C VAL A 111 -2.80 -12.67 0.86
N ILE A 112 -1.49 -12.60 1.11
CA ILE A 112 -0.84 -13.20 2.26
C ILE A 112 -0.73 -12.14 3.36
N LEU A 113 -1.29 -12.42 4.53
CA LEU A 113 -1.32 -11.52 5.68
C LEU A 113 -0.44 -12.08 6.79
N VAL A 114 0.73 -11.48 7.01
CA VAL A 114 1.70 -11.92 8.02
C VAL A 114 1.53 -11.09 9.29
N GLU A 115 0.99 -11.71 10.35
CA GLU A 115 0.68 -11.05 11.63
C GLU A 115 1.86 -11.14 12.60
N LEU A 116 2.65 -10.07 12.72
CA LEU A 116 3.93 -10.11 13.44
C LEU A 116 3.78 -10.39 14.95
N ALA A 117 2.70 -9.93 15.56
CA ALA A 117 2.41 -10.16 16.99
C ALA A 117 2.02 -11.61 17.30
N HIS A 118 1.72 -12.40 16.26
CA HIS A 118 1.21 -13.76 16.38
C HIS A 118 2.08 -14.76 15.65
N LEU A 119 3.36 -14.48 15.44
CA LEU A 119 4.28 -15.40 14.79
C LEU A 119 4.54 -16.66 15.63
N PRO A 120 4.82 -17.80 14.98
CA PRO A 120 5.27 -18.99 15.70
C PRO A 120 6.67 -18.78 16.31
N PRO A 121 7.09 -19.62 17.27
CA PRO A 121 8.43 -19.55 17.85
C PRO A 121 9.55 -19.69 16.80
N ILE A 122 10.67 -18.97 16.99
CA ILE A 122 11.80 -18.92 16.04
C ILE A 122 12.38 -20.31 15.71
N ASN A 123 12.35 -21.23 16.66
CA ASN A 123 12.84 -22.61 16.52
C ASN A 123 11.79 -23.58 15.95
N SER A 124 10.60 -23.12 15.58
CA SER A 124 9.55 -23.97 15.02
C SER A 124 9.75 -24.23 13.53
N LEU A 125 9.24 -25.38 13.04
CA LEU A 125 9.21 -25.70 11.62
C LEU A 125 8.48 -24.63 10.81
N ILE A 126 7.36 -24.11 11.31
CA ILE A 126 6.58 -23.07 10.62
C ILE A 126 7.41 -21.78 10.47
N HIS A 127 8.17 -21.37 11.49
CA HIS A 127 9.05 -20.20 11.38
C HIS A 127 10.13 -20.39 10.30
N LEU A 128 10.73 -21.58 10.22
CA LEU A 128 11.68 -21.91 9.15
C LEU A 128 11.04 -21.83 7.75
N GLN A 129 9.78 -22.28 7.62
CA GLN A 129 9.04 -22.16 6.37
C GLN A 129 8.67 -20.70 6.04
N ILE A 130 8.37 -19.86 7.04
CA ILE A 130 8.14 -18.42 6.85
C ILE A 130 9.44 -17.78 6.35
N LYS A 131 10.58 -18.08 6.98
CA LYS A 131 11.90 -17.63 6.50
C LYS A 131 12.13 -18.03 5.04
N GLN A 132 11.92 -19.30 4.70
CA GLN A 132 12.03 -19.79 3.32
C GLN A 132 11.11 -19.02 2.36
N LEU A 133 9.87 -18.73 2.77
CA LEU A 133 8.93 -17.96 1.95
C LEU A 133 9.43 -16.54 1.69
N PHE A 134 9.98 -15.85 2.70
CA PHE A 134 10.55 -14.51 2.52
C PHE A 134 11.85 -14.50 1.70
N GLU A 135 12.70 -15.51 1.85
CA GLU A 135 13.86 -15.69 0.97
C GLU A 135 13.44 -15.84 -0.51
N LEU A 136 12.33 -16.55 -0.77
CA LEU A 136 11.77 -16.64 -2.11
C LEU A 136 11.32 -15.27 -2.61
N PHE A 137 10.57 -14.48 -1.82
CA PHE A 137 10.15 -13.14 -2.24
C PHE A 137 11.33 -12.23 -2.59
N PHE A 138 12.40 -12.24 -1.79
CA PHE A 138 13.54 -11.34 -1.95
C PHE A 138 14.63 -11.86 -2.91
N THR A 139 14.31 -12.85 -3.75
CA THR A 139 15.21 -13.35 -4.79
C THR A 139 15.37 -12.32 -5.92
N PHE A 140 16.57 -12.26 -6.52
CA PHE A 140 16.96 -11.25 -7.53
C PHE A 140 16.08 -11.22 -8.80
N ARG A 141 15.37 -12.32 -9.12
CA ARG A 141 14.49 -12.42 -10.29
C ARG A 141 13.12 -11.81 -10.08
N ASN A 142 12.80 -11.47 -8.84
CA ASN A 142 11.49 -10.96 -8.49
C ASN A 142 11.45 -9.44 -8.57
N ASN A 143 10.26 -8.91 -8.79
CA ASN A 143 9.93 -7.51 -8.69
C ASN A 143 8.92 -7.32 -7.55
N ILE A 144 9.26 -6.44 -6.60
CA ILE A 144 8.36 -6.04 -5.53
C ILE A 144 7.93 -4.60 -5.75
N TYR A 145 6.62 -4.40 -5.80
CA TYR A 145 5.98 -3.09 -5.90
C TYR A 145 5.47 -2.66 -4.53
N SER A 146 5.68 -1.39 -4.19
CA SER A 146 5.17 -0.80 -2.95
C SER A 146 4.81 0.66 -3.20
N TRP A 147 3.83 1.20 -2.48
CA TRP A 147 3.45 2.62 -2.59
C TRP A 147 4.44 3.57 -1.90
N GLY A 148 5.51 3.05 -1.28
CA GLY A 148 6.44 3.83 -0.49
C GLY A 148 7.84 3.21 -0.48
N PRO A 149 8.73 3.67 0.42
CA PRO A 149 10.07 3.10 0.55
C PRO A 149 10.02 1.78 1.31
N LEU A 150 9.69 0.67 0.63
CA LEU A 150 9.49 -0.65 1.25
C LEU A 150 10.61 -1.02 2.23
N ARG A 151 11.88 -0.85 1.84
CA ARG A 151 13.03 -1.22 2.68
C ARG A 151 12.94 -0.63 4.10
N LYS A 152 12.53 0.64 4.20
CA LYS A 152 12.34 1.31 5.49
C LYS A 152 11.17 0.72 6.28
N GLU A 153 10.10 0.36 5.58
CA GLU A 153 8.87 -0.16 6.19
C GLU A 153 9.05 -1.59 6.73
N ILE A 154 9.79 -2.45 6.03
CA ILE A 154 10.02 -3.84 6.44
C ILE A 154 11.27 -4.03 7.31
N TYR A 155 12.15 -3.02 7.42
CA TYR A 155 13.37 -3.11 8.23
C TYR A 155 13.14 -3.64 9.66
N PRO A 156 12.06 -3.27 10.39
CA PRO A 156 11.79 -3.83 11.71
C PRO A 156 11.65 -5.37 11.73
N ALA A 157 11.32 -6.01 10.61
CA ALA A 157 11.18 -7.45 10.50
C ALA A 157 12.52 -8.21 10.42
N ILE A 158 13.66 -7.51 10.33
CA ILE A 158 14.99 -8.16 10.29
C ILE A 158 15.28 -8.99 11.55
N VAL A 159 14.68 -8.61 12.68
CA VAL A 159 14.82 -9.32 13.98
C VAL A 159 14.28 -10.76 13.93
N TYR A 160 13.39 -11.05 12.98
CA TYR A 160 12.83 -12.40 12.78
C TYR A 160 13.71 -13.29 11.89
N GLN A 161 14.83 -12.76 11.38
CA GLN A 161 15.78 -13.46 10.52
C GLN A 161 15.16 -14.01 9.22
N TRP A 162 14.12 -13.35 8.71
CA TRP A 162 13.43 -13.75 7.48
C TRP A 162 14.16 -13.36 6.20
N PHE A 163 15.01 -12.34 6.27
CA PHE A 163 15.82 -11.89 5.16
C PHE A 163 17.09 -11.20 5.68
N GLU A 164 18.08 -11.10 4.80
CA GLU A 164 19.34 -10.44 5.07
C GLU A 164 19.47 -9.18 4.19
N GLU A 165 20.20 -8.19 4.69
CA GLU A 165 20.61 -7.05 3.88
C GLU A 165 21.95 -7.34 3.18
N PRO A 166 22.13 -6.90 1.92
CA PRO A 166 21.18 -6.14 1.12
C PRO A 166 20.05 -7.02 0.55
N ILE A 167 18.81 -6.50 0.57
CA ILE A 167 17.69 -7.12 -0.18
C ILE A 167 18.05 -7.20 -1.67
N LYS A 168 18.08 -8.43 -2.21
CA LYS A 168 18.59 -8.74 -3.55
C LYS A 168 17.58 -8.51 -4.67
N THR A 169 16.28 -8.41 -4.36
CA THR A 169 15.21 -8.19 -5.34
C THR A 169 15.11 -6.73 -5.79
N SER A 170 14.55 -6.53 -6.98
CA SER A 170 14.14 -5.23 -7.49
C SER A 170 12.95 -4.72 -6.70
N VAL A 171 13.08 -3.52 -6.11
CA VAL A 171 11.99 -2.86 -5.37
C VAL A 171 11.60 -1.59 -6.10
N VAL A 172 10.36 -1.54 -6.55
CA VAL A 172 9.78 -0.39 -7.26
C VAL A 172 8.90 0.42 -6.31
N ASN A 173 9.27 1.68 -6.10
CA ASN A 173 8.44 2.65 -5.40
C ASN A 173 7.42 3.25 -6.39
N LEU A 174 6.16 2.80 -6.29
CA LEU A 174 5.06 3.21 -7.14
C LEU A 174 4.69 4.68 -6.98
N GLN A 175 4.87 5.27 -5.79
CA GLN A 175 4.58 6.69 -5.57
C GLN A 175 5.50 7.58 -6.41
N LEU A 176 6.79 7.24 -6.50
CA LEU A 176 7.74 7.96 -7.35
C LEU A 176 7.42 7.76 -8.84
N LYS A 177 7.20 6.50 -9.27
CA LYS A 177 6.83 6.19 -10.65
C LYS A 177 5.53 6.89 -11.09
N PHE A 178 4.57 6.98 -10.18
CA PHE A 178 3.32 7.69 -10.42
C PHE A 178 3.54 9.19 -10.61
N ALA A 179 4.34 9.82 -9.74
CA ALA A 179 4.70 11.24 -9.86
C ALA A 179 5.44 11.53 -11.18
N ASP A 180 6.40 10.69 -11.55
CA ASP A 180 7.16 10.80 -12.81
C ASP A 180 6.25 10.68 -14.04
N CYS A 181 5.30 9.74 -14.00
CA CYS A 181 4.33 9.58 -15.10
C CYS A 181 3.49 10.85 -15.30
N LEU A 182 3.08 11.50 -14.21
CA LEU A 182 2.30 12.74 -14.27
C LEU A 182 3.12 13.95 -14.71
N SER A 183 4.40 14.04 -14.33
CA SER A 183 5.27 15.14 -14.76
C SER A 183 5.64 15.02 -16.24
N ASN A 184 6.00 13.83 -16.70
CA ASN A 184 6.38 13.58 -18.10
C ASN A 184 5.21 13.75 -19.07
N ARG A 185 3.97 13.42 -18.66
CA ARG A 185 2.77 13.67 -19.48
C ARG A 185 2.43 15.16 -19.67
N ARG A 186 3.01 16.07 -18.89
CA ARG A 186 2.87 17.53 -19.12
C ARG A 186 3.72 18.04 -20.29
N ASN A 187 4.72 17.26 -20.72
CA ASN A 187 5.75 17.69 -21.67
C ASN A 187 5.73 16.93 -23.01
N VAL A 188 4.71 16.10 -23.28
CA VAL A 188 4.57 15.45 -24.59
C VAL A 188 4.05 16.48 -25.60
N ILE A 189 4.98 17.10 -26.32
CA ILE A 189 4.70 17.83 -27.56
C ILE A 189 4.58 16.77 -28.65
N VAL A 190 3.36 16.55 -29.15
CA VAL A 190 3.14 15.71 -30.32
C VAL A 190 3.38 16.59 -31.55
N ASN A 191 4.48 16.36 -32.25
CA ASN A 191 4.72 16.96 -33.56
C ASN A 191 4.06 16.07 -34.61
N ASP A 192 2.86 16.44 -35.06
CA ASP A 192 2.29 15.87 -36.27
C ASP A 192 2.86 16.62 -37.49
N ILE A 193 3.52 15.87 -38.37
CA ILE A 193 3.98 16.39 -39.66
C ILE A 193 2.82 16.23 -40.64
N ASN A 194 2.05 17.29 -40.86
CA ASN A 194 1.10 17.31 -41.97
C ASN A 194 1.87 17.31 -43.31
N SER A 195 1.28 16.68 -44.32
CA SER A 195 1.82 16.48 -45.68
C SER A 195 2.20 17.78 -46.43
N ASP A 196 1.85 18.95 -45.89
CA ASP A 196 2.15 20.28 -46.46
C ASP A 196 3.30 21.01 -45.74
N GLY A 197 4.02 20.36 -44.83
CA GLY A 197 5.24 20.91 -44.21
C GLY A 197 5.02 22.06 -43.23
N GLN A 198 3.77 22.38 -42.87
CA GLN A 198 3.46 23.35 -41.81
C GLN A 198 3.37 22.65 -40.44
N MET A 199 4.25 23.05 -39.50
CA MET A 199 4.17 22.65 -38.10
C MET A 199 2.93 23.28 -37.45
N ASN A 200 1.84 22.53 -37.35
CA ASN A 200 0.73 22.90 -36.48
C ASN A 200 1.00 22.35 -35.07
N LEU A 201 1.15 23.25 -34.10
CA LEU A 201 1.20 22.96 -32.68
C LEU A 201 -0.18 22.47 -32.21
N LEU A 202 -0.47 21.19 -32.48
CA LEU A 202 -1.72 20.58 -32.01
C LEU A 202 -1.66 20.38 -30.49
N SER A 203 -2.77 20.77 -29.87
CA SER A 203 -3.00 20.92 -28.44
C SER A 203 -2.50 19.77 -27.57
N LYS A 204 -1.99 20.12 -26.38
CA LYS A 204 -1.76 19.24 -25.23
C LYS A 204 -2.87 18.19 -25.10
N TYR A 205 -2.61 16.95 -25.50
CA TYR A 205 -3.42 15.81 -25.08
C TYR A 205 -3.10 15.49 -23.62
N THR A 206 -3.62 16.31 -22.71
CA THR A 206 -3.76 15.90 -21.31
C THR A 206 -5.02 15.04 -21.22
N CYS A 207 -4.88 13.74 -21.45
CA CYS A 207 -5.95 12.75 -21.24
C CYS A 207 -6.45 12.67 -19.77
N HIS A 208 -5.92 13.51 -18.87
CA HIS A 208 -6.41 13.72 -17.52
C HIS A 208 -6.48 15.21 -17.20
N LYS A 209 -7.51 15.60 -16.44
CA LYS A 209 -7.63 16.94 -15.87
C LYS A 209 -6.35 17.30 -15.10
N PRO A 210 -5.94 18.58 -15.03
CA PRO A 210 -4.81 18.98 -14.20
C PRO A 210 -4.90 18.40 -12.79
N SER A 211 -3.77 17.91 -12.26
CA SER A 211 -3.70 17.40 -10.89
C SER A 211 -4.31 18.40 -9.93
N PRO A 212 -5.32 18.02 -9.13
CA PRO A 212 -5.89 18.89 -8.10
C PRO A 212 -4.98 19.00 -6.87
N TYR A 213 -3.86 18.26 -6.84
CA TYR A 213 -2.89 18.24 -5.74
C TYR A 213 -1.65 19.06 -6.04
N ARG A 214 -0.99 19.53 -4.96
CA ARG A 214 0.17 20.41 -5.04
C ARG A 214 1.36 19.69 -5.72
N PRO A 215 2.15 20.37 -6.57
CA PRO A 215 3.24 19.74 -7.32
C PRO A 215 4.29 18.99 -6.48
N ASN A 216 4.53 19.45 -5.25
CA ASN A 216 5.57 18.92 -4.35
C ASN A 216 4.99 18.04 -3.22
N GLU A 217 3.68 17.81 -3.22
CA GLU A 217 3.06 16.96 -2.21
C GLU A 217 3.15 15.49 -2.66
N PRO A 218 3.68 14.58 -1.83
CA PRO A 218 3.73 13.17 -2.17
C PRO A 218 2.31 12.61 -2.28
N TRP A 219 2.04 11.91 -3.38
CA TRP A 219 0.73 11.30 -3.62
C TRP A 219 0.47 10.16 -2.66
N THR A 220 -0.62 10.22 -1.91
CA THR A 220 -1.16 9.04 -1.23
C THR A 220 -1.82 8.10 -2.25
N LEU A 221 -1.87 6.80 -1.96
CA LEU A 221 -2.52 5.81 -2.83
C LEU A 221 -3.98 6.17 -3.09
N GLN A 222 -4.66 6.66 -2.04
CA GLN A 222 -6.04 7.15 -2.13
C GLN A 222 -6.20 8.27 -3.15
N GLN A 223 -5.29 9.26 -3.14
CA GLN A 223 -5.33 10.37 -4.07
C GLN A 223 -5.07 9.91 -5.51
N ALA A 224 -4.13 8.98 -5.68
CA ALA A 224 -3.81 8.42 -6.98
C ALA A 224 -5.01 7.67 -7.57
N LEU A 225 -5.65 6.78 -6.82
CA LEU A 225 -6.82 6.03 -7.30
C LEU A 225 -8.02 6.92 -7.61
N ILE A 226 -8.33 7.89 -6.75
CA ILE A 226 -9.39 8.87 -7.04
C ILE A 226 -9.08 9.60 -8.34
N TYR A 227 -7.82 10.00 -8.55
CA TYR A 227 -7.43 10.77 -9.71
C TYR A 227 -7.41 9.95 -11.01
N THR A 228 -6.98 8.68 -10.95
CA THR A 228 -6.84 7.84 -12.15
C THR A 228 -8.13 7.16 -12.55
N ILE A 229 -8.86 6.59 -11.59
CA ILE A 229 -10.02 5.72 -11.84
C ILE A 229 -11.29 6.19 -11.13
N GLY A 230 -11.23 7.28 -10.37
CA GLY A 230 -12.43 7.83 -9.71
C GLY A 230 -13.00 6.95 -8.60
N MET A 231 -12.17 6.13 -7.96
CA MET A 231 -12.60 5.18 -6.91
C MET A 231 -11.90 5.44 -5.57
N LEU A 232 -12.60 5.09 -4.48
CA LEU A 232 -12.17 5.29 -3.09
C LEU A 232 -11.67 3.98 -2.46
N ILE A 233 -10.49 3.96 -1.83
CA ILE A 233 -10.14 2.86 -0.92
C ILE A 233 -10.88 3.11 0.38
N ASP A 234 -12.05 2.50 0.51
CA ASP A 234 -12.81 2.60 1.74
C ASP A 234 -12.33 1.54 2.73
N LYS A 235 -11.63 2.00 3.78
CA LYS A 235 -11.12 1.13 4.86
C LYS A 235 -12.20 0.67 5.85
N SER A 236 -13.45 1.11 5.70
CA SER A 236 -14.55 0.71 6.58
C SER A 236 -15.31 -0.52 6.08
N ILE A 237 -15.11 -0.91 4.82
CA ILE A 237 -15.76 -2.06 4.18
C ILE A 237 -14.82 -3.26 4.03
N THR A 238 -13.53 -3.08 4.32
CA THR A 238 -12.47 -4.10 4.35
C THR A 238 -12.11 -4.41 5.78
#